data_AF-A0A017HTH8-F1
#
_entry.id   AF-A0A017HTH8-F1
#
_cell.length_a   1.000
_cell.length_b   1.000
_cell.length_c   1.000
_cell.angle_alpha   90.00
_cell.angle_beta   90.00
_cell.angle_gamma   90.00
#
_symmetry.space_group_name_H-M   'P 1'
#
loop_
_entity.id
_entity.type
_entity.pdbx_description
1 polymer ?
#
loop_
_entity_poly.entity_id
_entity_poly.type
_entity_poly.pdbx_seq_one_letter_code
_entity_poly.pdbx_strand_id
1 'polypeptide(L)'
;MFLPPFARRVTPVASALLALGAPAWAESPDRAPSVQSWGETTPAFVRLEPAEDHPADLYFVNELTLGNPLQMFFALSVNGLRVDVEVSNGVGDVPDVVTVHPPMGYVAVPESIEVDEGSTGRIAILYALVS
;
A
#
# COMPACT_ATOMS: atom_id res chain seq x y z
N MET A 1 29.01 -35.77 61.82
CA MET A 1 28.02 -35.50 62.88
C MET A 1 28.30 -34.12 63.45
N PHE A 2 27.61 -33.08 62.95
CA PHE A 2 27.39 -31.77 63.59
C PHE A 2 26.26 -31.10 62.79
N LEU A 3 25.15 -30.77 63.46
CA LEU A 3 23.95 -30.14 62.91
C LEU A 3 24.12 -28.59 62.84
N PRO A 4 23.32 -27.91 61.99
CA PRO A 4 23.46 -26.49 61.64
C PRO A 4 22.90 -25.57 62.74
N PRO A 5 22.98 -24.23 62.60
CA PRO A 5 21.72 -23.50 62.38
C PRO A 5 21.80 -22.11 61.71
N PHE A 6 20.60 -21.60 61.43
CA PHE A 6 20.15 -20.21 61.30
C PHE A 6 19.98 -19.58 59.91
N ALA A 7 18.69 -19.54 59.57
CA ALA A 7 18.00 -18.70 58.61
C ALA A 7 18.34 -17.20 58.70
N ARG A 8 18.22 -16.52 57.55
CA ARG A 8 17.41 -15.30 57.44
C ARG A 8 17.07 -15.00 55.98
N ARG A 9 15.77 -14.96 55.69
CA ARG A 9 15.17 -14.41 54.47
C ARG A 9 15.37 -12.90 54.45
N VAL A 10 15.78 -12.33 53.32
CA VAL A 10 15.56 -10.92 52.99
C VAL A 10 15.19 -10.83 51.52
N THR A 11 13.92 -10.52 51.27
CA THR A 11 13.37 -10.18 49.95
C THR A 11 13.57 -8.69 49.72
N PRO A 12 14.05 -8.23 48.56
CA PRO A 12 13.82 -6.86 48.14
C PRO A 12 12.75 -6.79 47.04
N VAL A 13 11.60 -6.28 47.47
CA VAL A 13 10.78 -5.22 46.86
C VAL A 13 10.83 -5.10 45.32
N ALA A 14 9.71 -5.46 44.70
CA ALA A 14 9.36 -5.16 43.32
C ALA A 14 9.30 -3.63 43.11
N SER A 15 10.09 -3.13 42.16
CA SER A 15 9.95 -1.76 41.64
C SER A 15 8.99 -1.80 40.45
N ALA A 16 7.73 -1.47 40.68
CA ALA A 16 6.76 -1.21 39.62
C ALA A 16 6.95 0.25 39.14
N LEU A 17 7.68 0.42 38.04
CA LEU A 17 7.70 1.68 37.28
C LEU A 17 6.39 1.77 36.48
N LEU A 18 5.45 2.56 36.97
CA LEU A 18 4.30 3.05 36.20
C LEU A 18 4.84 4.01 35.12
N ALA A 19 5.11 3.47 33.93
CA ALA A 19 5.31 4.27 32.74
C ALA A 19 3.97 4.92 32.39
N LEU A 20 3.88 6.25 32.60
CA LEU A 20 2.79 7.08 32.12
C LEU A 20 2.79 6.98 30.59
N GLY A 21 1.82 6.24 30.05
CA GLY A 21 1.59 6.15 28.62
C GLY A 21 1.29 7.53 28.07
N ALA A 22 2.23 8.12 27.35
CA ALA A 22 1.90 9.15 26.40
C ALA A 22 0.87 8.54 25.43
N PRO A 23 -0.28 9.18 25.17
CA PRO A 23 -1.10 8.77 24.06
C PRO A 23 -0.22 8.89 22.83
N ALA A 24 0.14 7.75 22.25
CA ALA A 24 0.67 7.71 20.91
C ALA A 24 -0.44 8.25 20.03
N TRP A 25 -0.37 9.55 19.73
CA TRP A 25 -0.94 10.08 18.50
C TRP A 25 -0.19 9.34 17.41
N ALA A 26 -0.69 8.16 17.06
CA ALA A 26 -0.23 7.41 15.93
C ALA A 26 -0.48 8.32 14.73
N GLU A 27 0.56 9.02 14.30
CA GLU A 27 0.62 9.59 12.96
C GLU A 27 0.16 8.48 12.05
N SER A 28 -1.05 8.62 11.50
CA SER A 28 -1.62 7.60 10.63
C SER A 28 -0.64 7.47 9.46
N PRO A 29 0.09 6.34 9.33
CA PRO A 29 1.23 6.23 8.41
C PRO A 29 0.83 6.26 6.93
N ASP A 30 -0.45 6.50 6.64
CA ASP A 30 -1.08 6.24 5.36
C ASP A 30 -1.16 7.47 4.44
N ARG A 31 -0.45 8.56 4.76
CA ARG A 31 -0.40 9.76 3.90
C ARG A 31 0.62 9.66 2.76
N ALA A 32 1.53 8.69 2.80
CA ALA A 32 2.54 8.54 1.75
C ALA A 32 1.91 7.90 0.50
N PRO A 33 2.26 8.37 -0.71
CA PRO A 33 1.84 7.70 -1.94
C PRO A 33 2.34 6.26 -1.93
N SER A 34 1.46 5.34 -2.31
CA SER A 34 1.80 3.92 -2.45
C SER A 34 2.24 3.65 -3.89
N VAL A 35 3.41 3.03 -4.04
CA VAL A 35 4.04 2.72 -5.33
C VAL A 35 4.36 1.23 -5.36
N GLN A 36 4.06 0.59 -6.48
CA GLN A 36 4.49 -0.77 -6.76
C GLN A 36 5.13 -0.83 -8.15
N SER A 37 6.36 -1.36 -8.21
CA SER A 37 7.14 -1.48 -9.44
C SER A 37 7.49 -2.93 -9.77
N TRP A 38 7.69 -3.22 -11.04
CA TRP A 38 8.18 -4.51 -11.56
C TRP A 38 9.04 -4.30 -12.81
N GLY A 39 9.72 -5.36 -13.24
CA GLY A 39 10.74 -5.29 -14.30
C GLY A 39 12.13 -4.99 -13.72
N GLU A 40 13.13 -5.78 -14.14
CA GLU A 40 14.48 -5.68 -13.58
C GLU A 40 15.33 -4.57 -14.22
N THR A 41 15.16 -4.34 -15.53
CA THR A 41 16.01 -3.42 -16.31
C THR A 41 15.32 -2.08 -16.58
N THR A 42 14.04 -2.11 -16.88
CA THR A 42 13.19 -0.98 -17.24
C THR A 42 11.91 -1.08 -16.42
N PRO A 43 11.84 -0.43 -15.25
CA PRO A 43 10.78 -0.70 -14.30
C PRO A 43 9.48 -0.01 -14.73
N ALA A 44 8.43 -0.81 -14.96
CA ALA A 44 7.06 -0.33 -14.99
C ALA A 44 6.53 -0.21 -13.56
N PHE A 45 5.60 0.71 -13.33
CA PHE A 45 5.03 0.90 -11.98
C PHE A 45 3.63 1.48 -11.96
N VAL A 46 2.88 1.13 -10.93
CA VAL A 46 1.65 1.81 -10.52
C VAL A 46 1.91 2.67 -9.30
N ARG A 47 1.28 3.83 -9.26
CA ARG A 47 1.37 4.77 -8.14
C ARG A 47 0.01 5.38 -7.84
N LEU A 48 -0.38 5.35 -6.57
CA LEU A 48 -1.59 6.00 -6.07
C LEU A 48 -1.19 7.29 -5.34
N GLU A 49 -1.72 8.42 -5.80
CA GLU A 49 -1.43 9.76 -5.26
C GLU A 49 -2.71 10.46 -4.81
N PRO A 50 -2.66 11.30 -3.76
CA PRO A 50 -3.79 12.13 -3.41
C PRO A 50 -4.00 13.21 -4.48
N ALA A 51 -5.26 13.52 -4.79
CA ALA A 51 -5.62 14.60 -5.70
C ALA A 51 -6.23 15.80 -4.96
N GLU A 52 -6.26 16.97 -5.61
CA GLU A 52 -6.74 18.21 -4.99
C GLU A 52 -8.27 18.29 -4.92
N ASP A 53 -8.96 17.79 -5.95
CA ASP A 53 -10.41 17.94 -6.15
C ASP A 53 -11.20 16.62 -6.07
N HIS A 54 -10.51 15.50 -5.89
CA HIS A 54 -11.09 14.17 -5.74
C HIS A 54 -10.19 13.29 -4.84
N PRO A 55 -10.66 12.12 -4.38
CA PRO A 55 -9.92 11.28 -3.44
C PRO A 55 -8.47 10.96 -3.83
N ALA A 56 -8.25 10.45 -5.04
CA ALA A 56 -6.93 10.00 -5.49
C ALA A 56 -6.86 9.82 -7.01
N ASP A 57 -5.65 9.90 -7.54
CA ASP A 57 -5.30 9.50 -8.90
C ASP A 57 -4.40 8.25 -8.87
N LEU A 58 -4.70 7.30 -9.75
CA LEU A 58 -3.79 6.20 -10.07
C LEU A 58 -3.05 6.51 -11.37
N TYR A 59 -1.72 6.50 -11.30
CA TYR A 59 -0.83 6.61 -12.44
C TYR A 59 -0.21 5.26 -12.74
N PHE A 60 -0.20 4.88 -14.01
CA PHE A 60 0.52 3.70 -14.49
C PHE A 60 1.54 4.13 -15.53
N VAL A 61 2.82 3.86 -15.28
CA VAL A 61 3.90 4.06 -16.23
C VAL A 61 4.25 2.71 -16.82
N ASN A 62 3.97 2.56 -18.12
CA ASN A 62 4.28 1.34 -18.85
C ASN A 62 5.65 1.48 -19.52
N GLU A 63 6.54 0.54 -19.22
CA GLU A 63 7.86 0.44 -19.83
C GLU A 63 8.03 -1.00 -20.34
N LEU A 64 8.75 -1.18 -21.44
CA LEU A 64 9.02 -2.50 -22.01
C LEU A 64 9.71 -3.37 -20.95
N THR A 65 8.98 -4.31 -20.35
CA THR A 65 9.56 -5.28 -19.42
C THR A 65 9.90 -6.55 -20.19
N LEU A 66 11.15 -6.99 -20.12
CA LEU A 66 11.56 -8.26 -20.74
C LEU A 66 10.93 -9.41 -19.92
N GLY A 67 9.89 -10.04 -20.46
CA GLY A 67 9.17 -11.10 -19.75
C GLY A 67 8.08 -11.80 -20.54
N ASN A 68 7.52 -12.83 -19.93
CA ASN A 68 6.26 -13.44 -20.37
C ASN A 68 5.09 -12.54 -19.94
N PRO A 69 3.92 -12.64 -20.60
CA PRO A 69 2.76 -11.91 -20.15
C PRO A 69 2.36 -12.40 -18.76
N LEU A 70 2.06 -11.46 -17.87
CA LEU A 70 1.76 -11.71 -16.47
C LEU A 70 0.52 -10.92 -16.07
N GLN A 71 -0.24 -11.49 -15.13
CA GLN A 71 -1.32 -10.80 -14.46
C GLN A 71 -0.89 -10.59 -13.00
N MET A 72 -0.94 -9.34 -12.54
CA MET A 72 -0.51 -8.93 -11.21
C MET A 72 -1.64 -8.22 -10.48
N PHE A 73 -1.69 -8.44 -9.17
CA PHE A 73 -2.70 -7.85 -8.28
C PHE A 73 -1.99 -7.13 -7.15
N PHE A 74 -2.34 -5.87 -6.96
CA PHE A 74 -1.76 -4.99 -5.94
C PHE A 74 -2.85 -4.37 -5.09
N ALA A 75 -2.55 -4.13 -3.82
CA ALA A 75 -3.35 -3.28 -2.95
C ALA A 75 -2.54 -2.03 -2.63
N LEU A 76 -2.96 -0.88 -3.15
CA LEU A 76 -2.34 0.42 -2.90
C LEU A 76 -3.19 1.20 -1.90
N SER A 77 -2.56 2.00 -1.05
CA SER A 77 -3.25 2.85 -0.09
C SER A 77 -2.78 4.29 -0.16
N VAL A 78 -3.71 5.23 0.00
CA VAL A 78 -3.41 6.66 0.20
C VAL A 78 -4.48 7.30 1.06
N ASN A 79 -4.11 8.07 2.08
CA ASN A 79 -5.02 8.74 3.00
C ASN A 79 -6.12 7.83 3.61
N GLY A 80 -5.82 6.55 3.88
CA GLY A 80 -6.83 5.59 4.37
C GLY A 80 -7.69 4.95 3.28
N LEU A 81 -7.58 5.41 2.03
CA LEU A 81 -8.23 4.80 0.87
C LEU A 81 -7.38 3.66 0.35
N ARG A 82 -7.85 2.43 0.50
CA ARG A 82 -7.24 1.23 -0.08
C ARG A 82 -7.91 0.89 -1.42
N VAL A 83 -7.12 0.72 -2.46
CA VAL A 83 -7.55 0.46 -3.83
C VAL A 83 -6.87 -0.82 -4.32
N ASP A 84 -7.66 -1.75 -4.84
CA ASP A 84 -7.11 -2.95 -5.48
C ASP A 84 -6.89 -2.66 -6.97
N VAL A 85 -5.74 -3.06 -7.49
CA VAL A 85 -5.28 -2.77 -8.85
C VAL A 85 -4.86 -4.06 -9.53
N GLU A 86 -5.40 -4.29 -10.71
CA GLU A 86 -5.04 -5.40 -11.58
C GLU A 86 -4.26 -4.87 -12.78
N VAL A 87 -3.14 -5.51 -13.08
CA VAL A 87 -2.32 -5.20 -14.26
C VAL A 87 -2.14 -6.48 -15.07
N SER A 88 -2.49 -6.42 -16.36
CA SER A 88 -2.23 -7.48 -17.33
C SER A 88 -1.20 -6.99 -18.34
N ASN A 89 0.00 -7.57 -18.32
CA ASN A 89 1.07 -7.19 -19.26
C ASN A 89 0.94 -7.94 -20.59
N GLY A 90 1.18 -7.22 -21.69
CA GLY A 90 1.28 -7.76 -23.04
C GLY A 90 2.61 -8.48 -23.31
N VAL A 91 2.80 -8.95 -24.55
CA VAL A 91 4.09 -9.47 -25.04
C VAL A 91 4.60 -8.61 -26.18
N GLY A 92 5.82 -8.08 -26.03
CA GLY A 92 6.37 -7.09 -26.97
C GLY A 92 5.50 -5.83 -26.96
N ASP A 93 5.32 -5.19 -28.11
CA ASP A 93 4.63 -3.90 -28.25
C ASP A 93 3.09 -3.94 -28.03
N VAL A 94 2.56 -4.97 -27.34
CA VAL A 94 1.14 -5.05 -27.01
C VAL A 94 0.86 -4.17 -25.80
N PRO A 95 -0.15 -3.27 -25.84
CA PRO A 95 -0.49 -2.41 -24.72
C PRO A 95 -0.82 -3.21 -23.45
N ASP A 96 -0.41 -2.66 -22.32
CA ASP A 96 -0.75 -3.20 -21.02
C ASP A 96 -2.12 -2.71 -20.58
N VAL A 97 -2.86 -3.56 -19.89
CA VAL A 97 -4.19 -3.23 -19.36
C VAL A 97 -4.10 -3.04 -17.86
N VAL A 98 -4.58 -1.90 -17.37
CA VAL A 98 -4.75 -1.64 -15.94
C VAL A 98 -6.21 -1.49 -15.61
N THR A 99 -6.68 -2.22 -14.60
CA THR A 99 -8.03 -2.14 -14.07
C THR A 99 -7.98 -1.77 -12.60
N VAL A 100 -8.83 -0.84 -12.17
CA VAL A 100 -8.82 -0.29 -10.82
C VAL A 100 -10.16 -0.61 -10.13
N HIS A 101 -10.07 -1.19 -8.93
CA HIS A 101 -11.20 -1.55 -8.09
C HIS A 101 -11.14 -0.79 -6.76
N PRO A 102 -11.76 0.41 -6.69
CA PRO A 102 -11.89 1.15 -5.44
C PRO A 102 -12.84 0.44 -4.46
N PRO A 103 -12.78 0.78 -3.16
CA PRO A 103 -13.71 0.24 -2.18
C PRO A 103 -15.11 0.85 -2.35
N MET A 104 -16.09 0.30 -1.63
CA MET A 104 -17.46 0.85 -1.64
C MET A 104 -17.49 2.35 -1.31
N GLY A 105 -18.35 3.09 -2.01
CA GLY A 105 -18.46 4.54 -1.91
C GLY A 105 -17.56 5.31 -2.88
N TYR A 106 -16.77 4.61 -3.69
CA TYR A 106 -15.89 5.19 -4.71
C TYR A 106 -16.09 4.53 -6.08
N VAL A 107 -15.63 5.19 -7.13
CA VAL A 107 -15.64 4.69 -8.51
C VAL A 107 -14.36 5.11 -9.24
N ALA A 108 -13.83 4.25 -10.10
CA ALA A 108 -12.69 4.53 -10.96
C ALA A 108 -13.17 5.05 -12.32
N VAL A 109 -12.57 6.14 -12.81
CA VAL A 109 -12.93 6.78 -14.08
C VAL A 109 -11.66 7.07 -14.91
N PRO A 110 -11.47 6.38 -16.05
CA PRO A 110 -12.19 5.15 -16.43
C PRO A 110 -11.87 3.99 -15.48
N GLU A 111 -12.66 2.91 -15.47
CA GLU A 111 -12.40 1.72 -14.64
C GLU A 111 -11.15 0.96 -15.11
N SER A 112 -10.90 0.98 -16.42
CA SER A 112 -9.78 0.30 -17.06
C SER A 112 -9.21 1.15 -18.19
N ILE A 113 -7.90 1.04 -18.42
CA ILE A 113 -7.18 1.68 -19.51
C ILE A 113 -6.20 0.71 -20.15
N GLU A 114 -6.03 0.85 -21.46
CA GLU A 114 -4.90 0.30 -22.22
C GLU A 114 -3.81 1.37 -22.29
N VAL A 115 -2.57 1.00 -22.02
CA VAL A 115 -1.42 1.91 -21.97
C VAL A 115 -0.30 1.34 -22.83
N ASP A 116 0.03 2.06 -23.91
CA ASP A 116 1.11 1.70 -24.83
C ASP A 116 2.47 1.68 -24.09
N GLU A 117 3.42 0.90 -24.59
CA GLU A 117 4.78 0.91 -24.04
C GLU A 117 5.44 2.30 -24.14
N GLY A 118 6.16 2.70 -23.10
CA GLY A 118 6.80 4.01 -23.00
C GLY A 118 5.83 5.16 -22.74
N SER A 119 4.59 4.86 -22.37
CA SER A 119 3.54 5.85 -22.12
C SER A 119 3.04 5.80 -20.68
N THR A 120 2.16 6.75 -20.32
CA THR A 120 1.59 6.86 -18.99
C THR A 120 0.08 6.96 -19.06
N GLY A 121 -0.58 6.10 -18.31
CA GLY A 121 -2.01 6.12 -18.08
C GLY A 121 -2.39 6.79 -16.77
N ARG A 122 -3.61 7.30 -16.70
CA ARG A 122 -4.21 7.88 -15.49
C ARG A 122 -5.65 7.40 -15.33
N ILE A 123 -6.00 6.98 -14.11
CA ILE A 123 -7.36 6.69 -13.68
C ILE A 123 -7.69 7.54 -12.44
N ALA A 124 -8.76 8.32 -12.51
CA ALA A 124 -9.24 9.10 -11.38
C ALA A 124 -10.15 8.26 -10.47
N ILE A 125 -10.01 8.38 -9.16
CA ILE A 125 -10.90 7.73 -8.19
C ILE A 125 -11.81 8.79 -7.59
N LEU A 126 -13.11 8.68 -7.89
CA LEU A 126 -14.13 9.64 -7.51
C LEU A 126 -15.03 9.07 -6.40
N TYR A 127 -15.75 9.95 -5.70
CA TYR A 127 -16.85 9.52 -4.84
C TYR A 127 -18.01 8.99 -5.68
N ALA A 128 -18.54 7.83 -5.32
CA ALA A 128 -19.76 7.31 -5.94
C ALA A 128 -20.94 8.19 -5.52
N LEU A 129 -21.63 8.80 -6.49
CA LEU A 129 -22.91 9.44 -6.24
C LEU A 129 -23.94 8.34 -5.99
N VAL A 130 -24.32 8.14 -4.73
CA VAL A 130 -25.45 7.27 -4.39
C VAL A 130 -26.71 8.07 -4.72
N SER A 131 -27.27 7.83 -5.91
CA SER A 131 -28.54 8.41 -6.37
C SER A 131 -29.74 7.79 -5.66
#